data_AF-A0A3R9E2I5-F1
#
_entry.id   AF-A0A3R9E2I5-F1
#
_cell.length_a   1.000
_cell.length_b   1.000
_cell.length_c   1.000
_cell.angle_alpha   90.00
_cell.angle_beta   90.00
_cell.angle_gamma   90.00
#
_symmetry.space_group_name_H-M   'P 1'
#
loop_
_entity.id
_entity.type
_entity.pdbx_description
1 polymer ?
#
loop_
_entity_poly.entity_id
_entity_poly.type
_entity_poly.pdbx_seq_one_letter_code
_entity_poly.pdbx_strand_id
1 'polypeptide(L)'
;MDRTEKRRIRQKIHNLLDIECKGCEFNGKNQNGICNTQCPVGERLRSLSKVLFQNIEKQPSIFNESITLEGLTRKPWTVEEDFYLLNHFHLVTCDHLAKKLDRTPVAVNQRYKTLIREQKKEKVQ
;
A
#
# COMPACT_ATOMS: atom_id res chain seq x y z
N MET A 1 -17.73 -10.50 -20.06
CA MET A 1 -18.64 -9.34 -20.02
C MET A 1 -18.27 -8.36 -21.11
N ASP A 2 -19.24 -7.94 -21.91
CA ASP A 2 -19.03 -7.01 -23.01
C ASP A 2 -18.79 -5.55 -22.53
N ARG A 3 -18.36 -4.67 -23.46
CA ARG A 3 -18.09 -3.26 -23.16
C ARG A 3 -19.34 -2.50 -22.72
N THR A 4 -20.49 -2.82 -23.29
CA THR A 4 -21.78 -2.17 -23.04
C THR A 4 -22.28 -2.49 -21.63
N GLU A 5 -22.08 -3.70 -21.17
CA GLU A 5 -22.47 -4.21 -19.87
C GLU A 5 -21.57 -3.67 -18.76
N LYS A 6 -20.25 -3.58 -19.00
CA LYS A 6 -19.34 -2.82 -18.13
C LYS A 6 -19.80 -1.37 -17.98
N ARG A 7 -20.18 -0.71 -19.09
CA ARG A 7 -20.72 0.66 -19.06
C ARG A 7 -22.01 0.75 -18.26
N ARG A 8 -22.94 -0.19 -18.43
CA ARG A 8 -24.21 -0.23 -17.66
C ARG A 8 -23.95 -0.38 -16.17
N ILE A 9 -23.02 -1.25 -15.77
CA ILE A 9 -22.70 -1.43 -14.34
C ILE A 9 -22.05 -0.17 -13.76
N ARG A 10 -21.14 0.49 -14.50
CA ARG A 10 -20.58 1.79 -14.08
C ARG A 10 -21.67 2.85 -13.92
N GLN A 11 -22.64 2.91 -14.84
CA GLN A 11 -23.77 3.83 -14.72
C GLN A 11 -24.63 3.53 -13.49
N LYS A 12 -24.89 2.25 -13.19
CA LYS A 12 -25.60 1.84 -11.97
C LYS A 12 -24.85 2.30 -10.70
N ILE A 13 -23.52 2.14 -10.69
CA ILE A 13 -22.69 2.62 -9.58
C ILE A 13 -22.79 4.14 -9.43
N HIS A 14 -22.67 4.90 -10.52
CA HIS A 14 -22.80 6.36 -10.49
C HIS A 14 -24.15 6.82 -9.95
N ASN A 15 -25.25 6.19 -10.42
CA ASN A 15 -26.59 6.52 -9.96
C ASN A 15 -26.79 6.20 -8.47
N LEU A 16 -26.25 5.08 -7.98
CA LEU A 16 -26.28 4.75 -6.55
C LEU A 16 -25.53 5.79 -5.71
N LEU A 17 -24.37 6.25 -6.19
CA LEU A 17 -23.57 7.27 -5.49
C LEU A 17 -24.28 8.64 -5.47
N ASP A 18 -24.84 9.07 -6.60
CA ASP A 18 -25.48 10.39 -6.72
C ASP A 18 -26.82 10.49 -5.99
N ILE A 19 -27.62 9.42 -6.04
CA ILE A 19 -29.01 9.42 -5.53
C ILE A 19 -29.03 8.92 -4.08
N GLU A 20 -28.37 7.80 -3.80
CA GLU A 20 -28.51 7.13 -2.51
C GLU A 20 -27.38 7.48 -1.52
N CYS A 21 -26.22 7.97 -1.97
CA CYS A 21 -25.09 8.28 -1.07
C CYS A 21 -24.90 9.76 -0.71
N LYS A 22 -25.50 10.70 -1.46
CA LYS A 22 -25.32 12.17 -1.29
C LYS A 22 -25.78 12.72 0.07
N GLY A 23 -26.56 11.96 0.84
CA GLY A 23 -26.99 12.29 2.21
C GLY A 23 -27.17 11.06 3.11
N CYS A 24 -26.42 9.98 2.83
CA CYS A 24 -26.62 8.70 3.48
C CYS A 24 -26.27 8.75 4.99
N GLU A 25 -27.15 8.23 5.86
CA GLU A 25 -26.97 8.21 7.32
C GLU A 25 -25.73 7.42 7.78
N PHE A 26 -25.22 6.56 6.91
CA PHE A 26 -24.00 5.78 7.11
C PHE A 26 -22.74 6.51 6.61
N ASN A 27 -22.91 7.54 5.79
CA ASN A 27 -21.87 8.37 5.18
C ASN A 27 -21.59 9.59 6.08
N GLY A 28 -20.94 9.36 7.21
CA GLY A 28 -20.63 10.43 8.18
C GLY A 28 -20.39 9.98 9.62
N LYS A 29 -20.75 8.73 9.98
CA LYS A 29 -20.53 8.21 11.36
C LYS A 29 -19.12 7.67 11.62
N ASN A 30 -18.32 7.49 10.56
CA ASN A 30 -16.93 7.06 10.68
C ASN A 30 -16.02 8.25 10.38
N GLN A 31 -15.12 8.58 11.31
CA GLN A 31 -14.17 9.70 11.22
C GLN A 31 -13.30 9.68 9.95
N ASN A 32 -13.25 8.54 9.25
CA ASN A 32 -12.42 8.31 8.07
C ASN A 32 -13.17 8.41 6.73
N GLY A 33 -14.45 8.80 6.71
CA GLY A 33 -15.22 8.91 5.45
C GLY A 33 -15.49 7.57 4.74
N ILE A 34 -15.30 6.46 5.44
CA ILE A 34 -15.54 5.11 4.91
C ILE A 34 -17.00 4.72 5.18
N CYS A 35 -17.73 4.42 4.11
CA CYS A 35 -19.10 3.89 4.16
C CYS A 35 -19.18 2.70 5.13
N ASN A 36 -20.14 2.74 6.07
CA ASN A 36 -20.32 1.67 7.06
C ASN A 36 -20.51 0.29 6.39
N THR A 37 -19.87 -0.76 6.91
CA THR A 37 -20.02 -2.13 6.41
C THR A 37 -21.47 -2.63 6.44
N GLN A 38 -22.28 -2.09 7.35
CA GLN A 38 -23.71 -2.37 7.50
C GLN A 38 -24.61 -1.54 6.55
N CYS A 39 -24.05 -0.68 5.71
CA CYS A 39 -24.83 0.11 4.77
C CYS A 39 -25.37 -0.78 3.63
N PRO A 40 -26.70 -0.87 3.42
CA PRO A 40 -27.29 -1.67 2.34
C PRO A 40 -26.98 -1.11 0.95
N VAL A 41 -26.75 0.19 0.83
CA VAL A 41 -26.26 0.82 -0.42
C VAL A 41 -24.80 0.42 -0.69
N GLY A 42 -23.98 0.41 0.36
CA GLY A 42 -22.58 -0.03 0.30
C GLY A 42 -22.45 -1.50 -0.10
N GLU A 43 -23.35 -2.37 0.37
CA GLU A 43 -23.41 -3.76 -0.05
C GLU A 43 -23.69 -3.91 -1.55
N ARG A 44 -24.69 -3.17 -2.06
CA ARG A 44 -25.00 -3.12 -3.50
C ARG A 44 -23.81 -2.63 -4.34
N LEU A 45 -23.12 -1.59 -3.88
CA LEU A 45 -21.92 -1.06 -4.54
C LEU A 45 -20.79 -2.10 -4.60
N ARG A 46 -20.52 -2.81 -3.49
CA ARG A 46 -19.51 -3.88 -3.42
C ARG A 46 -19.85 -5.02 -4.38
N SER A 47 -21.11 -5.43 -4.44
CA SER A 47 -21.57 -6.48 -5.36
C SER A 47 -21.42 -6.09 -6.82
N LEU A 48 -21.84 -4.87 -7.20
CA LEU A 48 -21.65 -4.36 -8.57
C LEU A 48 -20.17 -4.23 -8.94
N SER A 49 -19.35 -3.77 -8.00
CA SER A 49 -17.90 -3.67 -8.18
C SER A 49 -17.29 -5.05 -8.40
N LYS A 50 -17.64 -6.04 -7.57
CA LYS A 50 -17.18 -7.42 -7.72
C LYS A 50 -17.50 -7.98 -9.11
N VAL A 51 -18.68 -7.71 -9.64
CA VAL A 51 -19.09 -8.14 -10.98
C VAL A 51 -18.24 -7.48 -12.09
N LEU A 52 -17.82 -6.22 -11.92
CA LEU A 52 -16.85 -5.58 -12.83
C LEU A 52 -15.47 -6.26 -12.80
N PHE A 53 -15.04 -6.73 -11.63
CA PHE A 53 -13.70 -7.29 -11.40
C PHE A 53 -13.61 -8.81 -11.56
N GLN A 54 -14.73 -9.54 -11.57
CA GLN A 54 -14.80 -11.01 -11.62
C GLN A 54 -14.20 -11.64 -12.90
N ASN A 55 -13.99 -10.86 -13.96
CA ASN A 55 -13.41 -11.33 -15.23
C ASN A 55 -12.18 -10.52 -15.65
N ILE A 56 -11.52 -9.86 -14.70
CA ILE A 56 -10.09 -9.62 -14.86
C ILE A 56 -9.49 -11.01 -14.63
N GLU A 57 -9.30 -11.78 -15.71
CA GLU A 57 -8.18 -12.73 -15.73
C GLU A 57 -7.01 -11.98 -15.11
N LYS A 58 -6.28 -12.63 -14.20
CA LYS A 58 -5.03 -12.12 -13.64
C LYS A 58 -4.06 -11.81 -14.78
N GLN A 59 -4.32 -10.74 -15.54
CA GLN A 59 -3.37 -10.09 -16.39
C GLN A 59 -2.35 -9.61 -15.38
N PRO A 60 -1.13 -10.19 -15.39
CA PRO A 60 -0.11 -9.64 -14.55
C PRO A 60 -0.02 -8.19 -14.95
N SER A 61 -0.21 -7.29 -13.99
CA SER A 61 0.18 -5.91 -14.18
C SER A 61 1.56 -5.95 -14.82
N ILE A 62 1.79 -5.15 -15.85
CA ILE A 62 3.12 -4.85 -16.39
C ILE A 62 3.87 -3.95 -15.38
N PHE A 63 3.72 -4.34 -14.12
CA PHE A 63 4.23 -3.83 -12.85
C PHE A 63 4.09 -5.01 -11.87
N ASN A 64 4.62 -6.17 -12.27
CA ASN A 64 4.70 -7.38 -11.47
C ASN A 64 6.13 -7.91 -11.59
N GLU A 65 7.06 -7.15 -11.01
CA GLU A 65 8.16 -7.79 -10.32
C GLU A 65 7.66 -8.06 -8.88
N SER A 66 7.10 -9.25 -8.71
CA SER A 66 6.98 -9.99 -7.44
C SER A 66 6.47 -9.24 -6.19
N ILE A 67 5.18 -8.87 -6.13
CA ILE A 67 4.52 -8.75 -4.82
C ILE A 67 3.99 -10.15 -4.47
N THR A 68 4.85 -10.95 -3.84
CA THR A 68 4.42 -12.16 -3.14
C THR A 68 3.70 -11.77 -1.85
N LEU A 69 2.79 -12.63 -1.38
CA LEU A 69 2.13 -12.51 -0.08
C LEU A 69 3.11 -12.66 1.13
N GLU A 70 4.42 -12.54 0.90
CA GLU A 70 5.43 -12.20 1.92
C GLU A 70 5.42 -10.69 2.29
N GLY A 71 4.58 -9.85 1.66
CA GLY A 71 4.57 -8.38 1.77
C GLY A 71 4.25 -7.73 3.14
N LEU A 72 4.31 -8.48 4.25
CA LEU A 72 4.33 -7.95 5.62
C LEU A 72 5.58 -8.37 6.40
N THR A 73 6.40 -9.28 5.89
CA THR A 73 7.66 -9.63 6.54
C THR A 73 8.72 -8.61 6.13
N ARG A 74 9.18 -7.83 7.11
CA ARG A 74 10.27 -6.88 6.93
C ARG A 74 11.48 -7.68 6.43
N LYS A 75 11.91 -7.47 5.18
CA LYS A 75 13.16 -8.04 4.66
C LYS A 75 14.26 -7.76 5.69
N PRO A 76 14.92 -8.79 6.26
CA PRO A 76 15.94 -8.58 7.29
C PRO A 76 17.11 -7.78 6.70
N TRP A 77 17.83 -7.06 7.56
CA TRP A 77 19.05 -6.36 7.16
C TRP A 77 20.21 -7.35 7.16
N THR A 78 20.98 -7.40 6.06
CA THR A 78 22.18 -8.23 6.00
C THR A 78 23.40 -7.46 6.53
N VAL A 79 24.46 -8.20 6.88
CA VAL A 79 25.71 -7.62 7.40
C VAL A 79 26.36 -6.71 6.36
N GLU A 80 26.25 -7.06 5.07
CA GLU A 80 26.76 -6.26 3.96
C GLU A 80 25.98 -4.96 3.80
N GLU A 81 24.64 -5.00 3.94
CA GLU A 81 23.79 -3.80 3.90
C GLU A 81 24.15 -2.86 5.06
N ASP A 82 24.37 -3.38 6.27
CA ASP A 82 24.75 -2.60 7.44
C ASP A 82 26.14 -2.00 7.31
N PHE A 83 27.11 -2.78 6.81
CA PHE A 83 28.46 -2.29 6.51
C PHE A 83 28.40 -1.17 5.46
N TYR A 84 27.62 -1.35 4.41
CA TYR A 84 27.47 -0.35 3.37
C TYR A 84 26.85 0.95 3.91
N LEU A 85 25.78 0.82 4.71
CA LEU A 85 25.12 1.93 5.42
C LEU A 85 26.13 2.73 6.25
N LEU A 86 26.86 2.08 7.16
CA LEU A 86 27.77 2.76 8.07
C LEU A 86 28.88 3.54 7.35
N ASN A 87 29.40 2.98 6.26
CA ASN A 87 30.49 3.59 5.49
C ASN A 87 30.02 4.69 4.53
N HIS A 88 28.77 4.66 4.04
CA HIS A 88 28.32 5.58 2.99
C HIS A 88 27.30 6.61 3.46
N PHE A 89 26.70 6.46 4.65
CA PHE A 89 25.64 7.35 5.14
C PHE A 89 26.07 8.82 5.25
N HIS A 90 27.36 9.08 5.49
CA HIS A 90 27.90 10.43 5.59
C HIS A 90 28.36 11.01 4.24
N LEU A 91 28.43 10.18 3.19
CA LEU A 91 28.94 10.56 1.86
C LEU A 91 27.80 10.79 0.86
N VAL A 92 26.69 10.06 1.00
CA VAL A 92 25.57 10.09 0.04
C VAL A 92 24.22 10.26 0.74
N THR A 93 23.25 10.80 0.01
CA THR A 93 21.90 11.04 0.53
C THR A 93 21.14 9.73 0.77
N CYS A 94 20.17 9.76 1.70
CA CYS A 94 19.30 8.62 2.00
C CYS A 94 18.58 8.07 0.76
N ASP A 95 18.19 8.92 -0.19
CA ASP A 95 17.52 8.50 -1.42
C ASP A 95 18.45 7.70 -2.34
N HIS A 96 19.73 8.06 -2.39
CA HIS A 96 20.72 7.33 -3.16
C HIS A 96 21.00 5.95 -2.53
N LEU A 97 21.13 5.91 -1.20
CA LEU A 97 21.30 4.65 -0.45
C LEU A 97 20.09 3.73 -0.60
N ALA A 98 18.88 4.29 -0.51
CA ALA A 98 17.63 3.60 -0.71
C ALA A 98 17.55 2.92 -2.09
N LYS A 99 17.91 3.65 -3.16
CA LYS A 99 17.98 3.09 -4.51
C LYS A 99 19.00 1.96 -4.64
N LYS A 100 20.17 2.10 -4.00
CA LYS A 100 21.24 1.10 -4.09
C LYS A 100 20.92 -0.18 -3.32
N LEU A 101 20.22 -0.07 -2.20
CA LEU A 101 19.88 -1.17 -1.30
C LEU A 101 18.50 -1.79 -1.59
N ASP A 102 17.77 -1.22 -2.56
CA ASP A 102 16.39 -1.58 -2.88
C ASP A 102 15.48 -1.53 -1.63
N ARG A 103 15.56 -0.39 -0.92
CA ARG A 103 14.80 -0.11 0.31
C ARG A 103 14.13 1.25 0.21
N THR A 104 13.19 1.53 1.11
CA THR A 104 12.65 2.87 1.24
C THR A 104 13.62 3.78 2.01
N PRO A 105 13.68 5.09 1.69
CA PRO A 105 14.53 6.05 2.43
C PRO A 105 14.24 6.07 3.94
N VAL A 106 12.98 5.86 4.31
CA VAL A 106 12.54 5.76 5.71
C VAL A 106 13.18 4.56 6.40
N ALA A 107 13.20 3.38 5.76
CA ALA A 107 13.81 2.17 6.33
C ALA A 107 15.32 2.32 6.51
N VAL A 108 16.01 2.91 5.52
CA VAL A 108 17.45 3.20 5.55
C VAL A 108 17.81 4.10 6.74
N ASN A 109 17.09 5.22 6.92
CA ASN A 109 17.31 6.14 8.03
C ASN A 109 17.05 5.49 9.40
N GLN A 110 15.98 4.67 9.50
CA GLN A 110 15.69 3.94 10.74
C GLN A 110 16.78 2.94 11.07
N ARG A 111 17.27 2.17 10.09
CA ARG A 111 18.35 1.20 10.32
C ARG A 111 19.64 1.87 10.76
N TYR A 112 20.05 2.94 10.09
CA TYR A 112 21.26 3.69 10.46
C TYR A 112 21.23 4.17 11.91
N LYS A 113 20.10 4.73 12.37
CA LYS A 113 19.93 5.15 13.77
C LYS A 113 20.08 3.99 14.77
N THR A 114 19.61 2.80 14.41
CA THR A 114 19.76 1.59 15.23
C THR A 114 21.23 1.16 15.31
N LEU A 115 21.93 1.09 14.18
CA LEU A 115 23.34 0.71 14.12
C LEU A 115 24.25 1.64 14.95
N ILE A 116 24.02 2.95 14.89
CA ILE A 116 24.78 3.92 15.69
C ILE A 116 24.55 3.73 17.20
N ARG A 117 23.34 3.33 17.61
CA ARG A 117 23.04 3.05 19.02
C ARG A 117 23.72 1.77 19.49
N GLU A 118 23.77 0.75 18.65
CA GLU A 118 24.45 -0.52 18.92
C GLU A 118 25.96 -0.30 19.08
N GLN A 119 26.60 0.41 18.15
CA GLN A 119 28.04 0.77 18.26
C GLN A 119 28.38 1.57 19.52
N LYS A 120 27.48 2.46 19.96
CA LYS A 120 27.70 3.24 21.19
C LYS A 120 27.60 2.37 22.44
N LYS A 121 26.75 1.35 22.44
CA LYS A 121 26.63 0.41 23.57
C LYS A 121 27.88 -0.47 23.67
N GLU A 122 28.38 -0.97 22.55
CA GLU A 122 29.60 -1.79 22.49
C GLU A 122 30.85 -1.03 22.96
N LYS A 123 30.92 0.29 22.75
CA LYS A 123 32.05 1.12 23.19
C LYS A 123 32.01 1.53 24.67
N VAL A 124 30.89 1.31 25.35
CA VAL A 124 30.66 1.69 26.76
C VAL A 124 30.79 0.48 27.69
N GLN A 125 30.91 -0.73 27.13
CA GLN A 125 31.07 -1.99 27.83
C GLN A 125 32.54 -2.42 27.84
#